data_AF-A0A2M8G5F6-F1
#
_entry.id   AF-A0A2M8G5F6-F1
#
_cell.length_a   1.000
_cell.length_b   1.000
_cell.length_c   1.000
_cell.angle_alpha   90.00
_cell.angle_beta   90.00
_cell.angle_gamma   90.00
#
_symmetry.space_group_name_H-M   'P 1'
#
loop_
_entity.id
_entity.type
_entity.pdbx_description
1 polymer ?
#
loop_
_entity_poly.entity_id
_entity_poly.type
_entity_poly.pdbx_seq_one_letter_code
_entity_poly.pdbx_strand_id
1 'polypeptide(L)'
;VPVVADMYQNDYANVKQNEKNIVQAFHDEEEKFRKTLGRGLKIALAEQVKIDVQVKVKVAQANEDLRKKFSGKVAFDLYQTYGFPIEMTIEIAKEKGMEVDLAGFEKAKREHQELSRRGAQQKFAGGLLDHSEKTTRLHTATHLLHEALRRVLGPQVKQAGSNITPERLRFDFTHQDKLSEEELQKIAKLVNEIVQKNLLVVQETMSLDKAKKQGALALFGQKYGEKVKVYKIVDPSLPAGGSGQAYSIEVCGGPHVVKTGELGKFRILKQENIGKGIRRIRAVLE
;
A
#
# COMPACT_ATOMS: atom_id res chain seq x y z
N VAL A 1 13.15 25.45 9.85
CA VAL A 1 12.93 25.50 8.39
C VAL A 1 13.35 26.85 7.79
N PRO A 2 12.87 28.02 8.27
CA PRO A 2 13.20 29.31 7.65
C PRO A 2 14.71 29.57 7.55
N VAL A 3 15.45 29.34 8.65
CA VAL A 3 16.92 29.48 8.70
C VAL A 3 17.63 28.64 7.63
N VAL A 4 17.22 27.38 7.45
CA VAL A 4 17.83 26.48 6.46
C VAL A 4 17.44 26.91 5.03
N ALA A 5 16.19 27.34 4.82
CA ALA A 5 15.74 27.85 3.52
C ALA A 5 16.53 29.10 3.10
N ASP A 6 16.85 29.99 4.04
CA ASP A 6 17.67 31.18 3.80
C ASP A 6 19.14 30.84 3.50
N MET A 7 19.71 29.88 4.22
CA MET A 7 21.10 29.46 4.03
C MET A 7 21.34 28.85 2.63
N TYR A 8 20.36 28.11 2.10
CA TYR A 8 20.52 27.35 0.86
C TYR A 8 19.77 27.94 -0.35
N GLN A 9 19.19 29.13 -0.23
CA GLN A 9 18.38 29.72 -1.30
C GLN A 9 19.13 29.93 -2.63
N ASN A 10 20.46 30.15 -2.56
CA ASN A 10 21.30 30.39 -3.73
C ASN A 10 21.59 29.11 -4.52
N ASP A 11 21.73 27.98 -3.84
CA ASP A 11 21.98 26.67 -4.45
C ASP A 11 20.67 25.94 -4.78
N TYR A 12 19.62 26.17 -3.99
CA TYR A 12 18.34 25.48 -4.05
C TYR A 12 17.16 26.46 -3.91
N ALA A 13 16.95 27.28 -4.95
CA ALA A 13 15.88 28.30 -4.97
C ALA A 13 14.47 27.73 -4.69
N ASN A 14 14.23 26.47 -5.06
CA ASN A 14 12.97 25.76 -4.83
C ASN A 14 12.65 25.57 -3.34
N VAL A 15 13.66 25.51 -2.45
CA VAL A 15 13.46 25.37 -1.00
C VAL A 15 12.86 26.63 -0.42
N LYS A 16 13.36 27.81 -0.81
CA LYS A 16 12.83 29.11 -0.38
C LYS A 16 11.46 29.39 -0.98
N GLN A 17 11.27 29.09 -2.27
CA GLN A 17 9.98 29.24 -2.95
C GLN A 17 8.86 28.41 -2.31
N ASN A 18 9.18 27.20 -1.83
CA ASN A 18 8.21 26.31 -1.19
C ASN A 18 8.21 26.40 0.34
N GLU A 19 8.91 27.36 0.95
CA GLU A 19 9.11 27.42 2.40
C GLU A 19 7.79 27.33 3.17
N LYS A 20 6.77 28.09 2.75
CA LYS A 20 5.44 28.06 3.38
C LYS A 20 4.81 26.66 3.34
N ASN A 21 4.90 25.97 2.20
CA ASN A 21 4.38 24.62 2.04
C ASN A 21 5.17 23.61 2.89
N ILE A 22 6.50 23.78 2.99
CA ILE A 22 7.36 22.93 3.81
C ILE A 22 7.00 23.12 5.29
N VAL A 23 6.92 24.37 5.77
CA VAL A 23 6.54 24.70 7.15
C VAL A 23 5.15 24.13 7.47
N GLN A 24 4.18 24.31 6.58
CA GLN A 24 2.85 23.73 6.76
C GLN A 24 2.90 22.20 6.85
N ALA A 25 3.66 21.54 5.98
CA ALA A 25 3.83 20.10 6.01
C ALA A 25 4.45 19.60 7.33
N PHE A 26 5.37 20.37 7.94
CA PHE A 26 5.91 20.09 9.27
C PHE A 26 4.84 20.22 10.35
N HIS A 27 4.05 21.30 10.35
CA HIS A 27 2.96 21.47 11.31
C HIS A 27 1.92 20.35 11.21
N ASP A 28 1.51 19.99 9.99
CA ASP A 28 0.56 18.90 9.77
C ASP A 28 1.11 17.56 10.26
N GLU A 29 2.42 17.33 10.13
CA GLU A 29 3.09 16.13 10.62
C GLU A 29 3.25 16.14 12.15
N GLU A 30 3.55 17.29 12.74
CA GLU A 30 3.62 17.46 14.21
C GLU A 30 2.26 17.21 14.85
N GLU A 31 1.17 17.76 14.31
CA GLU A 31 -0.17 17.56 14.83
C GLU A 31 -0.57 16.06 14.77
N LYS A 32 -0.23 15.39 13.67
CA LYS A 32 -0.42 13.94 13.52
C LYS A 32 0.42 13.17 14.54
N PHE A 33 1.68 13.54 14.70
CA PHE A 33 2.57 12.93 15.68
C PHE A 33 2.00 13.07 17.10
N ARG A 34 1.51 14.25 17.49
CA ARG A 34 0.86 14.47 18.79
C ARG A 34 -0.38 13.59 18.97
N LYS A 35 -1.24 13.49 17.94
CA LYS A 35 -2.43 12.60 17.96
C LYS A 35 -2.04 11.13 18.12
N THR A 36 -1.01 10.70 17.39
CA THR A 36 -0.42 9.36 17.49
C THR A 36 0.15 9.10 18.88
N LEU A 37 0.93 10.03 19.42
CA LEU A 37 1.53 9.96 20.75
C LEU A 37 0.44 9.81 21.82
N GLY A 38 -0.61 10.62 21.76
CA GLY A 38 -1.72 10.56 22.71
C GLY A 38 -2.49 9.24 22.66
N ARG A 39 -2.66 8.63 21.48
CA ARG A 39 -3.25 7.30 21.34
C ARG A 39 -2.31 6.20 21.84
N GLY A 40 -1.04 6.25 21.45
CA GLY A 40 0.00 5.30 21.88
C GLY A 40 0.15 5.29 23.40
N LEU A 41 0.17 6.47 24.03
CA LEU A 41 0.19 6.64 25.49
C LEU A 41 -1.01 5.96 26.16
N LYS A 42 -2.24 6.19 25.67
CA LYS A 42 -3.45 5.54 26.20
C LYS A 42 -3.39 4.02 26.10
N ILE A 43 -2.88 3.49 24.99
CA ILE A 43 -2.76 2.04 24.78
C ILE A 43 -1.66 1.46 25.66
N ALA A 44 -0.49 2.11 25.75
CA ALA A 44 0.58 1.72 26.65
C ALA A 44 0.11 1.72 28.11
N LEU A 45 -0.68 2.72 28.51
CA LEU A 45 -1.33 2.78 29.83
C LEU A 45 -2.37 1.65 30.03
N ALA A 46 -3.17 1.32 29.01
CA ALA A 46 -4.19 0.27 29.11
C ALA A 46 -3.58 -1.14 29.13
N GLU A 47 -2.56 -1.41 28.32
CA GLU A 47 -1.79 -2.67 28.38
C GLU A 47 -1.03 -2.78 29.71
N GLN A 48 -0.53 -1.66 30.24
CA GLN A 48 0.03 -1.62 31.60
C GLN A 48 -0.98 -2.06 32.66
N VAL A 49 -2.23 -1.56 32.61
CA VAL A 49 -3.28 -1.96 33.57
C VAL A 49 -3.53 -3.46 33.49
N LYS A 50 -3.50 -4.06 32.29
CA LYS A 50 -3.65 -5.52 32.15
C LYS A 50 -2.49 -6.30 32.74
N ILE A 51 -1.26 -5.79 32.61
CA ILE A 51 -0.07 -6.37 33.23
C ILE A 51 -0.16 -6.25 34.76
N ASP A 52 -0.47 -5.07 35.30
CA ASP A 52 -0.61 -4.84 36.74
C ASP A 52 -1.73 -5.69 37.37
N VAL A 53 -2.84 -5.90 36.66
CA VAL A 53 -3.95 -6.76 37.09
C VAL A 53 -3.57 -8.25 37.05
N GLN A 54 -2.91 -8.73 35.99
CA GLN A 54 -2.44 -10.12 35.91
C GLN A 54 -1.33 -10.42 36.92
N VAL A 55 -0.48 -9.44 37.21
CA VAL A 55 0.57 -9.54 38.23
C VAL A 55 -0.08 -9.63 39.61
N LYS A 56 -1.04 -8.76 39.96
CA LYS A 56 -1.75 -8.82 41.26
C LYS A 56 -2.43 -10.17 41.53
N VAL A 57 -2.92 -10.86 40.50
CA VAL A 57 -3.51 -12.21 40.62
C VAL A 57 -2.47 -13.31 40.83
N LYS A 58 -1.22 -13.13 40.37
CA LYS A 58 -0.13 -14.12 40.47
C LYS A 58 0.85 -13.86 41.63
N VAL A 59 0.80 -12.71 42.32
CA VAL A 59 1.68 -12.42 43.48
C VAL A 59 1.25 -13.10 44.79
N ALA A 60 0.64 -14.28 44.74
CA ALA A 60 0.70 -15.15 45.90
C ALA A 60 2.06 -15.88 45.97
N GLN A 61 2.73 -16.12 44.82
CA GLN A 61 3.96 -16.92 44.75
C GLN A 61 4.80 -16.58 43.49
N ALA A 62 5.70 -15.58 43.54
CA ALA A 62 6.95 -15.52 42.74
C ALA A 62 7.69 -14.16 42.85
N ASN A 63 9.02 -14.25 42.78
CA ASN A 63 10.08 -13.23 42.86
C ASN A 63 9.79 -11.82 42.32
N GLU A 64 10.34 -10.82 43.01
CA GLU A 64 10.32 -9.39 42.65
C GLU A 64 10.87 -9.06 41.26
N ASP A 65 11.73 -9.91 40.69
CA ASP A 65 12.44 -9.65 39.43
C ASP A 65 11.58 -9.73 38.16
N LEU A 66 10.43 -10.43 38.20
CA LEU A 66 9.49 -10.47 37.06
C LEU A 66 8.70 -9.16 36.91
N ARG A 67 8.71 -8.27 37.91
CA ARG A 67 7.91 -7.03 37.95
C ARG A 67 8.47 -5.88 37.12
N LYS A 68 9.69 -6.00 36.59
CA LYS A 68 10.43 -4.85 36.03
C LYS A 68 10.58 -4.85 34.51
N LYS A 69 9.96 -5.76 33.74
CA LYS A 69 10.14 -5.80 32.28
C LYS A 69 8.87 -5.54 31.48
N PHE A 70 8.89 -4.52 30.62
CA PHE A 70 7.88 -4.26 29.61
C PHE A 70 8.15 -5.10 28.37
N SER A 71 7.14 -5.83 27.87
CA SER A 71 7.31 -6.80 26.78
C SER A 71 7.80 -6.14 25.49
N GLY A 72 8.89 -6.67 24.92
CA GLY A 72 9.42 -6.23 23.63
C GLY A 72 8.43 -6.44 22.48
N LYS A 73 7.60 -7.48 22.53
CA LYS A 73 6.54 -7.71 21.54
C LYS A 73 5.48 -6.61 21.59
N VAL A 74 5.04 -6.22 22.78
CA VAL A 74 4.06 -5.13 22.95
C VAL A 74 4.67 -3.79 22.50
N ALA A 75 5.94 -3.53 22.82
CA ALA A 75 6.67 -2.37 22.33
C ALA A 75 6.74 -2.36 20.79
N PHE A 76 6.95 -3.52 20.16
CA PHE A 76 6.96 -3.65 18.71
C PHE A 76 5.57 -3.42 18.11
N ASP A 77 4.50 -3.92 18.76
CA ASP A 77 3.12 -3.68 18.36
C ASP A 77 2.76 -2.18 18.41
N LEU A 78 3.23 -1.46 19.44
CA LEU A 78 3.14 0.00 19.55
C LEU A 78 3.84 0.72 18.40
N TYR A 79 5.06 0.29 18.06
CA TYR A 79 5.84 0.83 16.96
C TYR A 79 5.20 0.56 15.59
N GLN A 80 4.91 -0.69 15.24
CA GLN A 80 4.47 -1.07 13.90
C GLN A 80 3.01 -0.68 13.61
N THR A 81 2.13 -0.75 14.61
CA THR A 81 0.69 -0.59 14.41
C THR A 81 0.27 0.85 14.61
N TYR A 82 0.85 1.50 15.62
CA TYR A 82 0.44 2.83 16.04
C TYR A 82 1.48 3.89 15.70
N GLY A 83 2.67 3.52 15.19
CA GLY A 83 3.74 4.47 14.87
C GLY A 83 4.35 5.12 16.12
N PHE A 84 4.20 4.48 17.28
CA PHE A 84 4.70 5.02 18.55
C PHE A 84 6.21 4.74 18.68
N PRO A 85 7.07 5.76 18.83
CA PRO A 85 8.51 5.53 18.85
C PRO A 85 8.94 4.63 20.02
N ILE A 86 9.94 3.77 19.77
CA ILE A 86 10.47 2.88 20.79
C ILE A 86 11.14 3.68 21.92
N GLU A 87 11.77 4.79 21.59
CA GLU A 87 12.41 5.73 22.52
C GLU A 87 11.39 6.25 23.55
N MET A 88 10.21 6.65 23.09
CA MET A 88 9.12 7.10 23.97
C MET A 88 8.64 5.97 24.88
N THR A 89 8.59 4.74 24.35
CA THR A 89 8.19 3.55 25.13
C THR A 89 9.21 3.26 26.24
N ILE A 90 10.50 3.42 25.96
CA ILE A 90 11.59 3.27 26.93
C ILE A 90 11.48 4.33 28.03
N GLU A 91 11.28 5.60 27.66
CA GLU A 91 11.14 6.70 28.62
C GLU A 91 9.97 6.47 29.58
N ILE A 92 8.79 6.14 29.05
CA ILE A 92 7.59 5.88 29.85
C ILE A 92 7.76 4.66 30.75
N ALA A 93 8.39 3.59 30.25
CA ALA A 93 8.66 2.41 31.05
C ALA A 93 9.59 2.77 32.22
N LYS A 94 10.64 3.55 31.95
CA LYS A 94 11.64 3.99 32.93
C LYS A 94 11.03 4.86 34.02
N GLU A 95 10.18 5.83 33.68
CA GLU A 95 9.43 6.64 34.66
C GLU A 95 8.61 5.79 35.63
N LYS A 96 8.17 4.61 35.17
CA LYS A 96 7.39 3.66 35.96
C LYS A 96 8.22 2.55 36.62
N GLY A 97 9.54 2.66 36.61
CA GLY A 97 10.43 1.67 37.22
C GLY A 97 10.50 0.35 36.46
N MET A 98 10.13 0.35 35.17
CA MET A 98 10.25 -0.81 34.28
C MET A 98 11.31 -0.57 33.20
N GLU A 99 11.83 -1.65 32.65
CA GLU A 99 12.76 -1.68 31.53
C GLU A 99 12.10 -2.37 30.34
N VAL A 100 12.23 -1.81 29.15
CA VAL A 100 11.70 -2.45 27.94
C VAL A 100 12.63 -3.60 27.53
N ASP A 101 12.06 -4.77 27.23
CA ASP A 101 12.80 -5.87 26.62
C ASP A 101 13.15 -5.55 25.15
N LEU A 102 14.25 -4.83 24.97
CA LEU A 102 14.75 -4.42 23.65
C LEU A 102 15.16 -5.61 22.78
N ALA A 103 15.65 -6.69 23.39
CA ALA A 103 15.98 -7.92 22.66
C ALA A 103 14.72 -8.57 22.07
N GLY A 104 13.63 -8.62 22.86
CA GLY A 104 12.32 -9.07 22.39
C GLY A 104 11.74 -8.16 21.30
N PHE A 105 11.93 -6.85 21.39
CA PHE A 105 11.52 -5.89 20.36
C PHE A 105 12.24 -6.14 19.03
N GLU A 106 13.58 -6.21 19.04
CA GLU A 106 14.37 -6.43 17.83
C GLU A 106 14.10 -7.83 17.22
N LYS A 107 13.88 -8.85 18.06
CA LYS A 107 13.45 -10.17 17.58
C LYS A 107 12.11 -10.09 16.83
N ALA A 108 11.09 -9.45 17.43
CA ALA A 108 9.77 -9.32 16.81
C ALA A 108 9.83 -8.50 15.51
N LYS A 109 10.63 -7.44 15.50
CA LYS A 109 10.89 -6.61 14.31
C LYS A 109 11.58 -7.41 13.20
N ARG A 110 12.59 -8.23 13.53
CA ARG A 110 13.26 -9.10 12.56
C ARG A 110 12.31 -10.14 11.98
N GLU A 111 11.51 -10.81 12.81
CA GLU A 111 10.51 -11.79 12.36
C GLU A 111 9.50 -11.16 11.40
N HIS A 112 9.02 -9.94 11.69
CA HIS A 112 8.12 -9.19 10.81
C HIS A 112 8.78 -8.80 9.47
N GLN A 113 10.05 -8.37 9.51
CA GLN A 113 10.82 -8.05 8.30
C GLN A 113 11.05 -9.29 7.44
N GLU A 114 11.38 -10.43 8.05
CA GLU A 114 11.55 -11.69 7.34
C GLU A 114 10.24 -12.16 6.70
N LEU A 115 9.11 -12.09 7.41
CA LEU A 115 7.79 -12.42 6.86
C LEU A 115 7.50 -11.58 5.61
N SER A 116 7.79 -10.28 5.70
CA SER A 116 7.62 -9.34 4.60
C SER A 116 8.56 -9.62 3.42
N ARG A 117 9.79 -10.09 3.68
CA ARG A 117 10.79 -10.44 2.65
C ARG A 117 10.50 -11.76 1.96
N ARG A 118 10.03 -12.79 2.66
CA ARG A 118 9.68 -14.09 2.06
C ARG A 118 8.60 -13.92 0.98
N GLY A 119 7.60 -13.07 1.22
CA GLY A 119 6.59 -12.70 0.22
C GLY A 119 7.12 -11.83 -0.93
N ALA A 120 8.33 -11.27 -0.84
CA ALA A 120 8.96 -10.49 -1.89
C ALA A 120 9.89 -11.31 -2.80
N GLN A 121 10.46 -12.41 -2.31
CA GLN A 121 11.40 -13.27 -3.06
C GLN A 121 10.71 -14.25 -4.02
N GLN A 122 9.44 -14.59 -3.79
CA GLN A 122 8.65 -15.47 -4.67
C GLN A 122 7.82 -14.69 -5.70
N LYS A 123 8.38 -13.60 -6.26
CA LYS A 123 7.66 -12.77 -7.23
C LYS A 123 8.09 -13.13 -8.65
N PHE A 124 7.17 -13.72 -9.40
CA PHE A 124 7.28 -13.95 -10.84
C PHE A 124 7.10 -12.64 -11.63
N ALA A 125 7.30 -12.68 -12.95
CA ALA A 125 7.10 -11.51 -13.82
C ALA A 125 5.70 -10.88 -13.60
N GLY A 126 5.67 -9.55 -13.41
CA GLY A 126 4.44 -8.82 -13.05
C GLY A 126 4.12 -8.79 -11.54
N GLY A 127 4.97 -9.37 -10.68
CA GLY A 127 4.77 -9.37 -9.22
C GLY A 127 3.78 -10.42 -8.72
N LEU A 128 3.52 -11.45 -9.52
CA LEU A 128 2.62 -12.56 -9.20
C LEU A 128 3.29 -13.61 -8.31
N LEU A 129 2.49 -14.31 -7.51
CA LEU A 129 2.96 -15.45 -6.70
C LEU A 129 2.97 -16.77 -7.47
N ASP A 130 2.21 -16.89 -8.55
CA ASP A 130 2.16 -18.07 -9.42
C ASP A 130 1.65 -17.70 -10.84
N HIS A 131 1.51 -18.72 -11.71
CA HIS A 131 0.98 -18.62 -13.07
C HIS A 131 -0.32 -19.42 -13.27
N SER A 132 -1.07 -19.68 -12.19
CA SER A 132 -2.35 -20.36 -12.30
C SER A 132 -3.35 -19.53 -13.11
N GLU A 133 -4.37 -20.19 -13.67
CA GLU A 133 -5.45 -19.53 -14.39
C GLU A 133 -6.15 -18.49 -13.49
N LYS A 134 -6.39 -18.84 -12.21
CA LYS A 134 -7.01 -17.95 -11.22
C LYS A 134 -6.18 -16.68 -11.00
N THR A 135 -4.87 -16.81 -10.81
CA THR A 135 -3.96 -15.67 -10.66
C THR A 135 -3.89 -14.84 -11.94
N THR A 136 -3.92 -15.48 -13.11
CA THR A 136 -3.92 -14.80 -14.42
C THR A 136 -5.20 -13.97 -14.64
N ARG A 137 -6.35 -14.51 -14.25
CA ARG A 137 -7.63 -13.79 -14.22
C ARG A 137 -7.55 -12.58 -13.28
N LEU A 138 -7.14 -12.78 -12.02
CA LEU A 138 -7.01 -11.70 -11.05
C LEU A 138 -5.98 -10.64 -11.44
N HIS A 139 -4.95 -11.02 -12.19
CA HIS A 139 -3.99 -10.08 -12.75
C HIS A 139 -4.63 -9.15 -13.78
N THR A 140 -5.38 -9.70 -14.73
CA THR A 140 -6.12 -8.87 -15.71
C THR A 140 -7.18 -8.00 -15.01
N ALA A 141 -7.86 -8.53 -13.99
CA ALA A 141 -8.79 -7.75 -13.17
C ALA A 141 -8.11 -6.59 -12.43
N THR A 142 -6.83 -6.72 -12.07
CA THR A 142 -6.05 -5.65 -11.46
C THR A 142 -5.86 -4.46 -12.42
N HIS A 143 -5.60 -4.74 -13.70
CA HIS A 143 -5.50 -3.69 -14.73
C HIS A 143 -6.84 -2.99 -14.98
N LEU A 144 -7.93 -3.75 -15.02
CA LEU A 144 -9.28 -3.16 -15.12
C LEU A 144 -9.62 -2.28 -13.91
N LEU A 145 -9.28 -2.73 -12.71
CA LEU A 145 -9.47 -1.98 -11.47
C LEU A 145 -8.65 -0.69 -11.47
N HIS A 146 -7.38 -0.75 -11.88
CA HIS A 146 -6.51 0.42 -11.92
C HIS A 146 -7.07 1.49 -12.86
N GLU A 147 -7.49 1.10 -14.06
CA GLU A 147 -8.10 2.02 -15.01
C GLU A 147 -9.45 2.56 -14.51
N ALA A 148 -10.31 1.71 -13.91
CA ALA A 148 -11.57 2.15 -13.33
C ALA A 148 -11.36 3.18 -12.20
N LEU A 149 -10.35 2.98 -11.35
CA LEU A 149 -9.95 3.95 -10.33
C LEU A 149 -9.55 5.29 -10.94
N ARG A 150 -8.76 5.28 -12.02
CA ARG A 150 -8.33 6.50 -12.70
C ARG A 150 -9.48 7.24 -13.38
N ARG A 151 -10.47 6.52 -13.92
CA ARG A 151 -11.68 7.12 -14.52
C ARG A 151 -12.62 7.74 -13.49
N VAL A 152 -12.72 7.15 -12.30
CA VAL A 152 -13.63 7.63 -11.25
C VAL A 152 -12.97 8.72 -10.40
N LEU A 153 -11.72 8.52 -9.98
CA LEU A 153 -11.02 9.41 -9.04
C LEU A 153 -10.06 10.40 -9.74
N GLY A 154 -9.73 10.15 -11.00
CA GLY A 154 -8.87 11.00 -11.82
C GLY A 154 -7.50 10.39 -12.18
N PRO A 155 -6.81 10.96 -13.18
CA PRO A 155 -5.59 10.40 -13.77
C PRO A 155 -4.37 10.41 -12.84
N GLN A 156 -4.43 11.16 -11.74
CA GLN A 156 -3.39 11.25 -10.70
C GLN A 156 -3.28 10.00 -9.83
N VAL A 157 -4.27 9.10 -9.87
CA VAL A 157 -4.17 7.80 -9.20
C VAL A 157 -3.05 6.98 -9.83
N LYS A 158 -2.09 6.58 -9.00
CA LYS A 158 -0.94 5.75 -9.36
C LYS A 158 -0.92 4.52 -8.49
N GLN A 159 -0.48 3.40 -9.04
CA GLN A 159 -0.21 2.20 -8.27
C GLN A 159 0.97 2.45 -7.30
N ALA A 160 0.73 2.17 -6.02
CA ALA A 160 1.72 2.18 -4.94
C ALA A 160 2.15 0.76 -4.54
N GLY A 161 1.40 -0.27 -4.93
CA GLY A 161 1.69 -1.67 -4.62
C GLY A 161 0.62 -2.60 -5.16
N SER A 162 0.99 -3.86 -5.39
CA SER A 162 0.04 -4.90 -5.79
C SER A 162 0.48 -6.26 -5.23
N ASN A 163 -0.48 -7.11 -4.89
CA ASN A 163 -0.28 -8.49 -4.52
C ASN A 163 -1.48 -9.33 -4.95
N ILE A 164 -1.23 -10.31 -5.82
CA ILE A 164 -2.26 -11.19 -6.37
C ILE A 164 -1.97 -12.62 -5.88
N THR A 165 -3.00 -13.29 -5.39
CA THR A 165 -3.01 -14.72 -5.03
C THR A 165 -4.17 -15.39 -5.76
N PRO A 166 -4.26 -16.73 -5.82
CA PRO A 166 -5.39 -17.42 -6.47
C PRO A 166 -6.77 -17.08 -5.88
N GLU A 167 -6.82 -16.59 -4.64
CA GLU A 167 -8.04 -16.30 -3.90
C GLU A 167 -8.45 -14.82 -3.96
N ARG A 168 -7.48 -13.91 -4.14
CA ARG A 168 -7.75 -12.46 -4.09
C ARG A 168 -6.68 -11.62 -4.78
N LEU A 169 -7.08 -10.41 -5.17
CA LEU A 169 -6.15 -9.33 -5.48
C LEU A 169 -6.16 -8.27 -4.38
N ARG A 170 -5.00 -7.65 -4.17
CA ARG A 170 -4.78 -6.49 -3.31
C ARG A 170 -4.10 -5.42 -4.14
N PHE A 171 -4.75 -4.26 -4.24
CA PHE A 171 -4.28 -3.14 -5.02
C PHE A 171 -4.11 -1.91 -4.14
N ASP A 172 -2.89 -1.37 -4.11
CA ASP A 172 -2.52 -0.20 -3.33
C ASP A 172 -2.32 0.98 -4.29
N PHE A 173 -2.94 2.11 -4.03
CA PHE A 173 -2.95 3.25 -4.94
C PHE A 173 -2.92 4.59 -4.21
N THR A 174 -2.43 5.62 -4.90
CA THR A 174 -2.32 6.98 -4.35
C THR A 174 -3.69 7.67 -4.34
N HIS A 175 -4.22 7.91 -3.14
CA HIS A 175 -5.45 8.68 -2.94
C HIS A 175 -5.54 9.12 -1.47
N GLN A 176 -5.96 10.35 -1.20
CA GLN A 176 -5.98 10.89 0.17
C GLN A 176 -7.23 10.43 0.93
N ASP A 177 -8.39 10.58 0.32
CA ASP A 177 -9.67 10.42 0.99
C ASP A 177 -10.14 8.96 1.03
N LYS A 178 -11.11 8.70 1.89
CA LYS A 178 -11.78 7.40 1.92
C LYS A 178 -12.77 7.42 0.75
N LEU A 179 -12.79 6.35 -0.04
CA LEU A 179 -13.74 6.26 -1.15
C LEU A 179 -15.16 6.21 -0.58
N SER A 180 -16.09 6.94 -1.20
CA SER A 180 -17.51 6.82 -0.87
C SER A 180 -18.04 5.46 -1.34
N GLU A 181 -19.19 5.05 -0.79
CA GLU A 181 -19.83 3.81 -1.24
C GLU A 181 -20.25 3.90 -2.70
N GLU A 182 -20.69 5.07 -3.15
CA GLU A 182 -21.04 5.34 -4.55
C GLU A 182 -19.83 5.21 -5.48
N GLU A 183 -18.66 5.73 -5.07
CA GLU A 183 -17.42 5.59 -5.83
C GLU A 183 -17.01 4.11 -5.95
N LEU A 184 -17.06 3.35 -4.84
CA LEU A 184 -16.77 1.93 -4.84
C LEU A 184 -17.71 1.14 -5.77
N GLN A 185 -19.01 1.43 -5.71
CA GLN A 185 -20.00 0.81 -6.58
C GLN A 185 -19.75 1.17 -8.04
N LYS A 186 -19.44 2.43 -8.34
CA LYS A 186 -19.12 2.89 -9.70
C LYS A 186 -17.86 2.21 -10.25
N ILE A 187 -16.81 2.07 -9.44
CA ILE A 187 -15.58 1.36 -9.82
C ILE A 187 -15.89 -0.12 -10.13
N ALA A 188 -16.58 -0.81 -9.22
CA ALA A 188 -16.94 -2.21 -9.43
C ALA A 188 -17.85 -2.40 -10.66
N LYS A 189 -18.77 -1.48 -10.88
CA LYS A 189 -19.66 -1.48 -12.05
C LYS A 189 -18.86 -1.34 -13.35
N LEU A 190 -17.95 -0.37 -13.45
CA LEU A 190 -17.10 -0.17 -14.62
C LEU A 190 -16.27 -1.42 -14.96
N VAL A 191 -15.68 -2.07 -13.95
CA VAL A 191 -14.94 -3.31 -14.18
C VAL A 191 -15.85 -4.39 -14.75
N ASN A 192 -17.02 -4.61 -14.13
CA ASN A 192 -17.96 -5.62 -14.60
C ASN A 192 -18.56 -5.32 -15.99
N GLU A 193 -18.78 -4.05 -16.33
CA GLU A 193 -19.21 -3.64 -17.68
C GLU A 193 -18.18 -4.05 -18.73
N ILE A 194 -16.88 -3.86 -18.46
CA ILE A 194 -15.81 -4.28 -19.36
C ILE A 194 -15.66 -5.80 -19.43
N VAL A 195 -15.90 -6.49 -18.33
CA VAL A 195 -15.95 -7.96 -18.33
C VAL A 195 -17.10 -8.45 -19.21
N GLN A 196 -18.29 -7.87 -19.09
CA GLN A 196 -19.47 -8.21 -19.91
C GLN A 196 -19.24 -7.93 -21.40
N LYS A 197 -18.55 -6.84 -21.75
CA LYS A 197 -18.18 -6.53 -23.14
C LYS A 197 -17.18 -7.52 -23.75
N ASN A 198 -16.53 -8.35 -22.94
CA ASN A 198 -15.63 -9.41 -23.39
C ASN A 198 -14.53 -8.91 -24.35
N LEU A 199 -13.90 -7.79 -23.97
CA LEU A 199 -12.84 -7.12 -24.74
C LEU A 199 -11.61 -8.02 -24.90
N LEU A 200 -10.86 -7.81 -25.97
CA LEU A 200 -9.65 -8.57 -26.28
C LEU A 200 -8.44 -7.99 -25.55
N VAL A 201 -7.62 -8.86 -24.97
CA VAL A 201 -6.34 -8.48 -24.37
C VAL A 201 -5.22 -8.79 -25.35
N VAL A 202 -4.53 -7.76 -25.83
CA VAL A 202 -3.46 -7.84 -26.84
C VAL A 202 -2.13 -7.50 -26.21
N GLN A 203 -1.10 -8.28 -26.53
CA GLN A 203 0.27 -8.04 -26.09
C GLN A 203 1.15 -7.59 -27.26
N GLU A 204 1.87 -6.49 -27.08
CA GLU A 204 2.88 -6.01 -28.02
C GLU A 204 4.22 -5.81 -27.31
N THR A 205 5.33 -6.10 -27.99
CA THR A 205 6.67 -5.80 -27.48
C THR A 205 7.22 -4.58 -28.20
N MET A 206 7.60 -3.55 -27.46
CA MET A 206 8.11 -2.30 -28.03
C MET A 206 9.09 -1.60 -27.08
N SER A 207 9.75 -0.54 -27.53
CA SER A 207 10.59 0.31 -26.67
C SER A 207 9.74 1.10 -25.66
N LEU A 208 10.31 1.41 -24.50
CA LEU A 208 9.63 2.19 -23.46
C LEU A 208 9.11 3.54 -23.97
N ASP A 209 9.85 4.23 -24.84
CA ASP A 209 9.43 5.52 -25.39
C ASP A 209 8.21 5.42 -26.31
N LYS A 210 8.16 4.36 -27.14
CA LYS A 210 6.96 4.06 -27.94
C LYS A 210 5.76 3.74 -27.06
N ALA A 211 5.95 2.95 -26.00
CA ALA A 211 4.91 2.65 -25.02
C ALA A 211 4.35 3.93 -24.38
N LYS A 212 5.24 4.82 -23.90
CA LYS A 212 4.83 6.12 -23.32
C LYS A 212 4.08 7.00 -24.32
N LYS A 213 4.52 7.06 -25.58
CA LYS A 213 3.84 7.82 -26.64
C LYS A 213 2.44 7.28 -26.96
N GLN A 214 2.21 5.98 -26.78
CA GLN A 214 0.90 5.36 -26.89
C GLN A 214 0.02 5.54 -25.63
N GLY A 215 0.50 6.26 -24.61
CA GLY A 215 -0.23 6.45 -23.35
C GLY A 215 -0.13 5.28 -22.38
N ALA A 216 0.82 4.35 -22.58
CA ALA A 216 0.99 3.21 -21.70
C ALA A 216 1.39 3.65 -20.28
N LEU A 217 0.68 3.15 -19.28
CA LEU A 217 1.06 3.32 -17.89
C LEU A 217 2.24 2.41 -17.58
N ALA A 218 3.32 3.01 -17.09
CA ALA A 218 4.45 2.29 -16.54
C ALA A 218 4.46 2.46 -15.02
N LEU A 219 4.83 1.41 -14.32
CA LEU A 219 5.04 1.43 -12.87
C LEU A 219 6.25 2.31 -12.55
N PHE A 220 6.01 3.34 -11.77
CA PHE A 220 7.04 4.27 -11.35
C PHE A 220 8.07 3.54 -10.46
N GLY A 221 9.36 3.63 -10.80
CA GLY A 221 10.45 3.03 -10.01
C GLY A 221 10.88 1.62 -10.42
N GLN A 222 10.25 0.97 -11.41
CA GLN A 222 10.81 -0.25 -12.00
C GLN A 222 11.88 0.09 -13.04
N LYS A 223 12.99 -0.66 -13.02
CA LYS A 223 13.99 -0.62 -14.09
C LYS A 223 13.46 -1.45 -15.26
N TYR A 224 13.12 -0.78 -16.34
CA TYR A 224 12.71 -1.41 -17.59
C TYR A 224 13.93 -1.66 -18.49
N GLY A 225 13.93 -2.79 -19.20
CA GLY A 225 14.91 -3.04 -20.26
C GLY A 225 14.62 -2.24 -21.53
N GLU A 226 15.46 -2.38 -22.56
CA GLU A 226 15.31 -1.68 -23.84
C GLU A 226 13.97 -1.97 -24.54
N LYS A 227 13.48 -3.20 -24.39
CA LYS A 227 12.16 -3.64 -24.87
C LYS A 227 11.28 -4.00 -23.67
N VAL A 228 10.04 -3.55 -23.72
CA VAL A 228 9.01 -3.82 -22.72
C VAL A 228 7.80 -4.48 -23.38
N LYS A 229 7.12 -5.33 -22.61
CA LYS A 229 5.81 -5.88 -22.99
C LYS A 229 4.73 -4.90 -22.57
N VAL A 230 3.84 -4.57 -23.51
CA VAL A 230 2.69 -3.69 -23.31
C VAL A 230 1.44 -4.52 -23.52
N TYR A 231 0.54 -4.50 -22.55
CA TYR A 231 -0.77 -5.12 -22.64
C TYR A 231 -1.81 -4.03 -22.89
N LYS A 232 -2.69 -4.29 -23.86
CA LYS A 232 -3.79 -3.42 -24.27
C LYS A 232 -5.09 -4.17 -24.15
N ILE A 233 -6.09 -3.54 -23.54
CA ILE A 233 -7.46 -4.07 -23.52
C ILE A 233 -8.25 -3.30 -24.57
N VAL A 234 -8.56 -3.95 -25.70
CA VAL A 234 -9.14 -3.31 -26.88
C VAL A 234 -10.52 -3.86 -27.18
N ASP A 235 -11.40 -2.99 -27.65
CA ASP A 235 -12.70 -3.39 -28.18
C ASP A 235 -12.55 -3.84 -29.63
N PRO A 236 -12.76 -5.13 -29.93
CA PRO A 236 -12.60 -5.66 -31.28
C PRO A 236 -13.68 -5.13 -32.26
N SER A 237 -14.75 -4.52 -31.76
CA SER A 237 -15.80 -3.91 -32.60
C SER A 237 -15.44 -2.51 -33.10
N LEU A 238 -14.37 -1.90 -32.59
CA LEU A 238 -13.89 -0.59 -33.05
C LEU A 238 -12.81 -0.75 -34.13
N PRO A 239 -12.79 0.12 -35.17
CA PRO A 239 -11.87 -0.02 -36.29
C PRO A 239 -10.40 0.09 -35.86
N ALA A 240 -9.59 -0.87 -36.32
CA ALA A 240 -8.14 -0.84 -36.18
C ALA A 240 -7.56 0.30 -37.03
N GLY A 241 -7.18 1.41 -36.38
CA GLY A 241 -6.47 2.51 -37.04
C GLY A 241 -7.05 3.90 -36.86
N GLY A 242 -8.21 4.07 -36.22
CA GLY A 242 -8.76 5.38 -35.88
C GLY A 242 -9.00 5.49 -34.38
N SER A 243 -8.06 6.05 -33.61
CA SER A 243 -8.23 6.41 -32.19
C SER A 243 -9.10 5.44 -31.36
N GLY A 244 -9.02 4.14 -31.62
CA GLY A 244 -9.79 3.11 -30.94
C GLY A 244 -9.22 3.03 -29.55
N GLN A 245 -9.85 3.75 -28.62
CA GLN A 245 -9.31 4.01 -27.30
C GLN A 245 -9.26 2.70 -26.54
N ALA A 246 -8.09 2.04 -26.52
CA ALA A 246 -7.86 0.89 -25.66
C ALA A 246 -8.31 1.29 -24.25
N TYR A 247 -9.12 0.44 -23.62
CA TYR A 247 -9.68 0.71 -22.31
C TYR A 247 -8.55 0.97 -21.32
N SER A 248 -7.54 0.09 -21.33
CA SER A 248 -6.29 0.23 -20.58
C SER A 248 -5.09 -0.14 -21.45
N ILE A 249 -3.96 0.55 -21.24
CA ILE A 249 -2.67 0.29 -21.86
C ILE A 249 -1.62 0.32 -20.75
N GLU A 250 -0.99 -0.80 -20.44
CA GLU A 250 -0.04 -0.90 -19.33
C GLU A 250 1.21 -1.69 -19.71
N VAL A 251 2.36 -1.22 -19.21
CA VAL A 251 3.62 -1.95 -19.31
C VAL A 251 3.63 -3.02 -18.23
N CYS A 252 3.46 -4.28 -18.63
CA CYS A 252 3.37 -5.41 -17.70
C CYS A 252 4.08 -6.64 -18.27
N GLY A 253 4.71 -7.43 -17.39
CA GLY A 253 5.46 -8.64 -17.77
C GLY A 253 4.77 -9.96 -17.42
N GLY A 254 3.64 -9.92 -16.71
CA GLY A 254 2.94 -11.12 -16.25
C GLY A 254 1.89 -11.65 -17.25
N PRO A 255 1.45 -12.91 -17.09
CA PRO A 255 0.39 -13.53 -17.91
C PRO A 255 -0.96 -12.81 -17.76
N HIS A 256 -1.76 -12.83 -18.82
CA HIS A 256 -3.10 -12.27 -18.85
C HIS A 256 -4.08 -13.25 -19.51
N VAL A 257 -5.37 -13.07 -19.25
CA VAL A 257 -6.42 -13.78 -20.01
C VAL A 257 -6.47 -13.24 -21.44
N VAL A 258 -7.03 -14.02 -22.37
CA VAL A 258 -7.15 -13.58 -23.77
C VAL A 258 -8.32 -12.60 -23.91
N LYS A 259 -9.42 -12.83 -23.18
CA LYS A 259 -10.59 -11.94 -23.18
C LYS A 259 -11.06 -11.61 -21.78
N THR A 260 -11.59 -10.39 -21.60
CA THR A 260 -12.07 -9.93 -20.29
C THR A 260 -13.27 -10.72 -19.77
N GLY A 261 -14.05 -11.38 -20.65
CA GLY A 261 -15.19 -12.22 -20.25
C GLY A 261 -14.79 -13.48 -19.49
N GLU A 262 -13.52 -13.90 -19.56
CA GLU A 262 -12.99 -15.02 -18.78
C GLU A 262 -12.92 -14.70 -17.28
N LEU A 263 -13.08 -13.43 -16.88
CA LEU A 263 -12.94 -12.98 -15.50
C LEU A 263 -14.10 -13.36 -14.59
N GLY A 264 -15.29 -13.67 -15.13
CA GLY A 264 -16.49 -13.89 -14.32
C GLY A 264 -17.02 -12.58 -13.73
N LYS A 265 -17.34 -12.56 -12.43
CA LYS A 265 -17.88 -11.37 -11.75
C LYS A 265 -16.83 -10.77 -10.81
N PHE A 266 -16.56 -9.48 -10.97
CA PHE A 266 -15.65 -8.74 -10.10
C PHE A 266 -16.37 -8.15 -8.88
N ARG A 267 -15.81 -8.34 -7.69
CA ARG A 267 -16.34 -7.76 -6.45
C ARG A 267 -15.24 -7.19 -5.55
N ILE A 268 -15.45 -5.97 -5.08
CA ILE A 268 -14.63 -5.34 -4.05
C ILE A 268 -15.06 -5.88 -2.67
N LEU A 269 -14.11 -6.40 -1.89
CA LEU A 269 -14.36 -6.89 -0.55
C LEU A 269 -14.29 -5.78 0.50
N LYS A 270 -13.25 -4.95 0.42
CA LYS A 270 -13.02 -3.85 1.38
C LYS A 270 -12.00 -2.85 0.87
N GLN A 271 -12.06 -1.65 1.44
CA GLN A 271 -11.02 -0.62 1.36
C GLN A 271 -10.34 -0.40 2.72
N GLU A 272 -9.04 -0.08 2.70
CA GLU A 272 -8.22 0.16 3.88
C GLU A 272 -7.36 1.42 3.68
N ASN A 273 -7.08 2.16 4.76
CA ASN A 273 -6.03 3.20 4.76
C ASN A 273 -4.71 2.55 5.20
N ILE A 274 -3.66 2.68 4.39
CA ILE A 274 -2.36 2.05 4.67
C ILE A 274 -1.22 3.06 4.84
N GLY A 275 -1.52 4.35 4.89
CA GLY A 275 -0.52 5.39 5.11
C GLY A 275 -0.91 6.73 4.48
N LYS A 276 -0.03 7.72 4.62
CA LYS A 276 -0.25 9.08 4.10
C LYS A 276 -0.43 9.06 2.58
N GLY A 277 -1.66 9.32 2.12
CA GLY A 277 -2.00 9.40 0.70
C GLY A 277 -2.05 8.07 -0.04
N ILE A 278 -2.11 6.93 0.67
CA ILE A 278 -2.19 5.60 0.05
C ILE A 278 -3.40 4.82 0.59
N ARG A 279 -4.23 4.36 -0.34
CA ARG A 279 -5.38 3.50 -0.08
C ARG A 279 -5.14 2.10 -0.64
N ARG A 280 -5.82 1.14 -0.06
CA ARG A 280 -5.78 -0.27 -0.46
C ARG A 280 -7.19 -0.77 -0.75
N ILE A 281 -7.37 -1.46 -1.86
CA ILE A 281 -8.56 -2.25 -2.17
C ILE A 281 -8.19 -3.73 -2.16
N ARG A 282 -9.07 -4.56 -1.59
CA ARG A 282 -9.07 -6.01 -1.80
C ARG A 282 -10.29 -6.41 -2.60
N ALA A 283 -10.10 -7.24 -3.61
CA ALA A 283 -11.16 -7.70 -4.49
C ALA A 283 -10.97 -9.17 -4.88
N VAL A 284 -12.05 -9.77 -5.38
CA VAL A 284 -12.12 -11.17 -5.82
C VAL A 284 -12.86 -11.28 -7.15
N LEU A 285 -12.73 -12.44 -7.78
CA LEU A 285 -13.53 -12.86 -8.93
C LEU A 285 -14.44 -14.02 -8.51
N GLU A 286 -15.68 -13.99 -8.97
CA GLU A 286 -16.74 -14.99 -8.70
C GLU A 286 -17.25 -15.63 -9.99
#